data_AF-D1PJK9-F1
#
_entry.id   AF-D1PJK9-F1
#
_cell.length_a   1.000
_cell.length_b   1.000
_cell.length_c   1.000
_cell.angle_alpha   90.00
_cell.angle_beta   90.00
_cell.angle_gamma   90.00
#
_symmetry.space_group_name_H-M   'P 1'
#
loop_
_entity.id
_entity.type
_entity.pdbx_description
1 polymer ?
#
loop_
_entity_poly.entity_id
_entity_poly.type
_entity_poly.pdbx_seq_one_letter_code
_entity_poly.pdbx_strand_id
1 'polypeptide(L)'
;MTTVLWVTVAAVWFGGMTWLSHQAGPETSRTSRELAEELHSLLPGVETDALNILLRKAAHPILFAGLAMFIGLALRSAGCRTGLLPAGIAQLLWCWGDEVTKRMVPGRHFAWLDVGLNAVGTLLGSGAVLLLG
;
A
#
# COMPACT_ATOMS: atom_id res chain seq x y z
N MET A 1 24.59 -8.73 0.93
CA MET A 1 23.68 -8.82 2.10
C MET A 1 22.52 -7.82 2.02
N THR A 2 22.74 -6.58 1.58
CA THR A 2 21.70 -5.54 1.46
C THR A 2 20.55 -5.88 0.50
N THR A 3 20.83 -6.52 -0.64
CA THR A 3 19.78 -6.92 -1.60
C THR A 3 18.83 -7.97 -1.02
N VAL A 4 19.36 -9.01 -0.38
CA VAL A 4 18.54 -10.06 0.24
C VAL A 4 17.62 -9.45 1.28
N LEU A 5 18.14 -8.53 2.12
CA LEU A 5 17.33 -7.80 3.08
C LEU A 5 16.16 -7.06 2.41
N TRP A 6 16.43 -6.25 1.37
CA TRP A 6 15.37 -5.47 0.71
C TRP A 6 14.34 -6.35 -0.02
N VAL A 7 14.77 -7.46 -0.61
CA VAL A 7 13.86 -8.46 -1.20
C VAL A 7 12.99 -9.08 -0.11
N THR A 8 13.55 -9.46 1.03
CA THR A 8 12.80 -10.01 2.16
C THR A 8 11.79 -8.99 2.70
N VAL A 9 12.22 -7.74 2.90
CA VAL A 9 11.33 -6.66 3.36
C VAL A 9 10.20 -6.42 2.35
N ALA A 10 10.50 -6.36 1.06
CA ALA A 10 9.49 -6.22 0.01
C ALA A 10 8.49 -7.39 0.00
N ALA A 11 8.97 -8.63 0.16
CA ALA A 11 8.12 -9.82 0.18
C ALA A 11 7.20 -9.87 1.42
N VAL A 12 7.74 -9.57 2.60
CA VAL A 12 6.97 -9.49 3.85
C VAL A 12 5.94 -8.37 3.76
N TRP A 13 6.34 -7.20 3.26
CA TRP A 13 5.44 -6.07 3.07
C TRP A 13 4.33 -6.38 2.08
N PHE A 14 4.67 -7.01 0.95
CA PHE A 14 3.70 -7.47 -0.04
C PHE A 14 2.69 -8.45 0.56
N GLY A 15 3.17 -9.47 1.29
CA GLY A 15 2.31 -10.41 2.00
C GLY A 15 1.38 -9.71 3.00
N GLY A 16 1.92 -8.79 3.80
CA GLY A 16 1.15 -8.02 4.76
C GLY A 16 0.08 -7.13 4.12
N MET A 17 0.43 -6.37 3.08
CA MET A 17 -0.55 -5.54 2.37
C MET A 17 -1.62 -6.37 1.66
N THR A 18 -1.26 -7.52 1.07
CA THR A 18 -2.22 -8.41 0.41
C THR A 18 -3.17 -9.01 1.45
N TRP A 19 -2.65 -9.43 2.61
CA TRP A 19 -3.47 -9.91 3.72
C TRP A 19 -4.47 -8.84 4.20
N LEU A 20 -4.02 -7.61 4.44
CA LEU A 20 -4.89 -6.48 4.79
C LEU A 20 -5.94 -6.18 3.70
N SER A 21 -5.53 -6.27 2.44
CA SER A 21 -6.37 -6.02 1.26
C SER A 21 -7.47 -7.08 1.09
N HIS A 22 -7.19 -8.33 1.46
CA HIS A 22 -8.10 -9.48 1.32
C HIS A 22 -8.92 -9.82 2.57
N GLN A 23 -8.84 -9.02 3.62
CA GLN A 23 -9.81 -9.11 4.73
C GLN A 23 -11.22 -8.79 4.23
N ALA A 24 -12.22 -9.47 4.81
CA ALA A 24 -13.61 -9.22 4.48
C ALA A 24 -13.97 -7.76 4.78
N GLY A 25 -14.94 -7.20 4.04
CA GLY A 25 -15.35 -5.80 4.20
C GLY A 25 -15.64 -5.39 5.65
N PRO A 26 -16.42 -6.18 6.42
CA PRO A 26 -16.67 -5.92 7.83
C PRO A 26 -15.41 -5.98 8.71
N GLU A 27 -14.52 -6.94 8.45
CA GLU A 27 -13.27 -7.12 9.22
C GLU A 27 -12.33 -5.94 8.99
N THR A 28 -12.11 -5.53 7.73
CA THR A 28 -11.30 -4.35 7.41
C THR A 28 -11.86 -3.10 8.06
N SER A 29 -13.19 -2.92 8.03
CA SER A 29 -13.85 -1.76 8.65
C SER A 29 -13.73 -1.78 10.16
N ARG A 30 -13.72 -2.96 10.80
CA ARG A 30 -13.51 -3.09 12.24
C ARG A 30 -12.08 -2.74 12.62
N THR A 31 -11.08 -3.30 11.94
CA THR A 31 -9.65 -3.02 12.20
C THR A 31 -9.34 -1.51 12.11
N SER A 32 -9.89 -0.84 11.10
CA SER A 32 -9.70 0.61 10.93
C SER A 32 -10.53 1.46 11.91
N ARG A 33 -11.69 0.95 12.36
CA ARG A 33 -12.49 1.57 13.41
C ARG A 33 -11.83 1.49 14.78
N GLU A 34 -11.27 0.34 15.14
CA GLU A 34 -10.52 0.16 16.40
C GLU A 34 -9.33 1.14 16.45
N LEU A 35 -8.58 1.27 15.35
CA LEU A 35 -7.50 2.27 15.24
C LEU A 35 -8.03 3.72 15.32
N ALA A 36 -9.18 4.01 14.71
CA ALA A 36 -9.81 5.33 14.83
C ALA A 36 -10.22 5.65 16.27
N GLU A 37 -10.69 4.68 17.04
CA GLU A 37 -11.08 4.85 18.44
C GLU A 37 -9.85 5.13 19.33
N GLU A 38 -8.74 4.44 19.10
CA GLU A 38 -7.46 4.72 19.79
C GLU A 38 -6.96 6.13 19.47
N LEU A 39 -6.98 6.52 18.19
CA LEU A 39 -6.49 7.83 17.72
C LEU A 39 -7.44 9.00 18.02
N HIS A 40 -8.72 8.74 18.30
CA HIS A 40 -9.68 9.78 18.64
C HIS A 40 -9.24 10.58 19.88
N SER A 41 -8.55 9.93 20.81
CA SER A 41 -7.95 10.59 21.98
C SER A 41 -6.92 11.68 21.61
N LEU A 42 -6.25 11.54 20.47
CA LEU A 42 -5.26 12.49 19.96
C LEU A 42 -5.88 13.54 19.03
N LEU A 43 -7.06 13.27 18.48
CA LEU A 43 -7.78 14.10 17.52
C LEU A 43 -9.26 14.27 17.94
N PRO A 44 -9.55 14.88 19.09
CA PRO A 44 -10.91 14.95 19.65
C PRO A 44 -11.89 15.76 18.79
N GLY A 45 -11.39 16.54 17.82
CA GLY A 45 -12.22 17.31 16.88
C GLY A 45 -12.64 16.56 15.61
N VAL A 46 -12.27 15.28 15.46
CA VAL A 46 -12.61 14.47 14.28
C VAL A 46 -13.55 13.34 14.67
N GLU A 47 -14.72 13.30 14.04
CA GLU A 47 -15.70 12.22 14.18
C GLU A 47 -15.06 10.86 13.87
N THR A 48 -15.30 9.86 14.71
CA THR A 48 -14.66 8.54 14.62
C THR A 48 -14.93 7.85 13.28
N ASP A 49 -16.11 8.05 12.68
CA ASP A 49 -16.45 7.52 11.34
C ASP A 49 -15.66 8.20 10.23
N ALA A 50 -15.46 9.52 10.32
CA ALA A 50 -14.64 10.25 9.38
C ALA A 50 -13.17 9.81 9.48
N LEU A 51 -12.69 9.60 10.71
CA LEU A 51 -11.34 9.09 10.96
C LEU A 51 -11.16 7.67 10.43
N ASN A 52 -12.15 6.78 10.62
CA ASN A 52 -12.15 5.43 10.07
C ASN A 52 -12.03 5.45 8.54
N ILE A 53 -12.86 6.25 7.85
CA ILE A 53 -12.80 6.41 6.39
C ILE A 53 -11.44 6.95 5.97
N LEU A 54 -10.91 7.97 6.67
CA LEU A 54 -9.61 8.56 6.39
C LEU A 54 -8.49 7.53 6.52
N LEU A 55 -8.44 6.77 7.62
CA LEU A 55 -7.44 5.73 7.85
C LEU A 55 -7.46 4.68 6.75
N ARG A 56 -8.65 4.25 6.33
CA ARG A 56 -8.80 3.31 5.21
C ARG A 56 -8.24 3.89 3.92
N LYS A 57 -8.58 5.14 3.59
CA LYS A 57 -8.11 5.80 2.36
C LYS A 57 -6.61 6.12 2.41
N ALA A 58 -6.07 6.46 3.57
CA ALA A 58 -4.64 6.73 3.76
C ALA A 58 -3.79 5.46 3.71
N ALA A 59 -4.34 4.29 4.10
CA ALA A 59 -3.62 3.02 4.01
C ALA A 59 -3.21 2.68 2.57
N HIS A 60 -4.05 3.00 1.57
CA HIS A 60 -3.78 2.74 0.16
C HIS A 60 -2.44 3.35 -0.32
N PRO A 61 -2.25 4.69 -0.33
CA PRO A 61 -1.00 5.28 -0.81
C PRO A 61 0.19 4.90 0.08
N ILE A 62 0.01 4.72 1.39
CA ILE A 62 1.11 4.36 2.31
C ILE A 62 1.65 2.96 2.00
N LEU A 63 0.77 1.97 1.87
CA LEU A 63 1.16 0.58 1.61
C LEU A 63 1.83 0.45 0.24
N PHE A 64 1.27 1.08 -0.80
CA PHE A 64 1.85 1.01 -2.14
C PHE A 64 3.14 1.83 -2.28
N ALA A 65 3.28 2.97 -1.57
CA ALA A 65 4.55 3.69 -1.51
C ALA A 65 5.64 2.86 -0.84
N GLY A 66 5.32 2.18 0.27
CA GLY A 66 6.23 1.26 0.95
C GLY A 66 6.71 0.15 0.02
N LEU A 67 5.77 -0.53 -0.67
CA LEU A 67 6.11 -1.60 -1.62
C LEU A 67 7.04 -1.09 -2.73
N ALA A 68 6.68 0.02 -3.36
CA ALA A 68 7.46 0.61 -4.46
C ALA A 68 8.87 1.00 -4.02
N MET A 69 8.98 1.58 -2.82
CA MET A 69 10.25 1.93 -2.25
C MET A 69 11.12 0.69 -1.99
N PHE A 70 10.58 -0.37 -1.37
CA PHE A 70 11.35 -1.58 -1.06
C PHE A 70 11.79 -2.34 -2.31
N ILE A 71 10.93 -2.47 -3.33
CA ILE A 71 11.30 -3.05 -4.62
C ILE A 71 12.39 -2.21 -5.30
N GLY A 72 12.25 -0.89 -5.29
CA GLY A 72 13.24 0.01 -5.86
C GLY A 72 14.60 -0.05 -5.15
N LEU A 73 14.61 -0.11 -3.81
CA LEU A 73 15.82 -0.28 -3.01
C LEU A 73 16.48 -1.66 -3.25
N ALA A 74 15.69 -2.72 -3.41
CA ALA A 74 16.19 -4.04 -3.79
C ALA A 74 16.91 -3.98 -5.15
N LEU A 75 16.25 -3.42 -6.18
CA LEU A 75 16.83 -3.28 -7.52
C LEU A 75 18.10 -2.42 -7.53
N ARG A 76 18.10 -1.29 -6.81
CA ARG A 76 19.27 -0.42 -6.69
C ARG A 76 20.42 -1.12 -5.99
N SER A 77 20.16 -1.80 -4.88
CA SER A 77 21.20 -2.55 -4.15
C SER A 77 21.81 -3.69 -4.98
N ALA A 78 21.08 -4.20 -5.97
CA ALA A 78 21.55 -5.19 -6.93
C ALA A 78 22.27 -4.58 -8.15
N GLY A 79 22.34 -3.26 -8.27
CA GLY A 79 22.91 -2.56 -9.44
C GLY A 79 21.99 -2.50 -10.66
N CYS A 80 20.73 -2.94 -10.55
CA CYS A 80 19.79 -3.07 -11.66
C CYS A 80 18.97 -1.79 -11.92
N ARG A 81 19.63 -0.65 -12.22
CA ARG A 81 18.93 0.64 -12.40
C ARG A 81 17.93 0.64 -13.55
N THR A 82 18.22 -0.08 -14.64
CA THR A 82 17.31 -0.24 -15.78
C THR A 82 16.04 -1.02 -15.42
N GLY A 83 16.04 -1.76 -14.31
CA GLY A 83 14.88 -2.48 -13.80
C GLY A 83 13.85 -1.58 -13.09
N LEU A 84 14.18 -0.33 -12.75
CA LEU A 84 13.29 0.56 -12.00
C LEU A 84 12.03 0.93 -12.80
N LEU A 85 12.17 1.24 -14.09
CA LEU A 85 11.04 1.57 -14.95
C LEU A 85 10.07 0.39 -15.14
N PRO A 86 10.52 -0.82 -15.58
CA PRO A 86 9.60 -1.94 -15.71
C PRO A 86 8.99 -2.37 -14.37
N ALA A 87 9.72 -2.25 -13.25
CA ALA A 87 9.15 -2.51 -11.93
C ALA A 87 8.07 -1.49 -11.54
N GLY A 88 8.26 -0.20 -11.86
CA GLY A 88 7.22 0.82 -11.66
C GLY A 88 5.97 0.55 -12.49
N ILE A 89 6.13 0.18 -13.76
CA ILE A 89 5.01 -0.20 -14.64
C ILE A 89 4.27 -1.41 -14.09
N ALA A 90 5.00 -2.47 -13.69
CA ALA A 90 4.39 -3.67 -13.11
C ALA A 90 3.59 -3.35 -11.83
N GLN A 91 4.08 -2.45 -11.00
CA GLN A 91 3.37 -2.03 -9.78
C GLN A 91 2.13 -1.18 -10.09
N LEU A 92 2.17 -0.32 -11.11
CA LEU A 92 0.97 0.41 -11.55
C LEU A 92 -0.10 -0.55 -12.08
N LEU A 93 0.30 -1.60 -12.81
CA LEU A 93 -0.62 -2.67 -13.20
C LEU A 93 -1.16 -3.42 -11.97
N TRP A 94 -0.31 -3.65 -10.97
CA TRP A 94 -0.73 -4.27 -9.71
C TRP A 94 -1.70 -3.39 -8.90
N CYS A 95 -1.64 -2.07 -8.98
CA CYS A 95 -2.62 -1.17 -8.35
C CYS A 95 -4.05 -1.48 -8.79
N TRP A 96 -4.22 -1.79 -10.09
CA TRP A 96 -5.48 -2.25 -10.64
C TRP A 96 -5.75 -3.72 -10.26
N GLY A 97 -4.73 -4.58 -10.35
CA GLY A 97 -4.83 -6.00 -9.99
C GLY A 97 -5.33 -6.23 -8.56
N ASP A 98 -4.79 -5.52 -7.57
CA ASP A 98 -5.22 -5.57 -6.17
C ASP A 98 -6.72 -5.29 -6.03
N GLU A 99 -7.23 -4.23 -6.67
CA GLU A 99 -8.65 -3.91 -6.66
C GLU A 99 -9.52 -4.92 -7.42
N VAL A 100 -9.00 -5.55 -8.47
CA VAL A 100 -9.70 -6.63 -9.17
C VAL A 100 -9.85 -7.85 -8.29
N THR A 101 -8.79 -8.24 -7.56
CA THR A 101 -8.82 -9.40 -6.67
C THR A 101 -9.84 -9.26 -5.52
N LYS A 102 -10.11 -8.03 -5.08
CA LYS A 102 -11.13 -7.73 -4.06
C LYS A 102 -12.54 -8.17 -4.44
N ARG A 103 -12.86 -8.31 -5.74
CA ARG A 103 -14.18 -8.83 -6.16
C ARG A 103 -14.44 -10.26 -5.70
N MET A 104 -13.39 -11.01 -5.37
CA MET A 104 -13.45 -12.37 -4.85
C MET A 104 -13.61 -12.41 -3.33
N VAL A 105 -13.54 -11.26 -2.65
CA VAL A 105 -13.57 -11.14 -1.19
C VAL A 105 -14.98 -10.71 -0.74
N PRO A 106 -15.61 -11.41 0.22
CA PRO A 106 -16.93 -11.05 0.71
C PRO A 106 -17.00 -9.60 1.25
N GLY A 107 -18.02 -8.86 0.80
CA GLY A 107 -18.26 -7.48 1.24
C GLY A 107 -17.26 -6.44 0.69
N ARG A 108 -16.42 -6.83 -0.27
CA ARG A 108 -15.51 -5.93 -0.99
C ARG A 108 -15.99 -5.72 -2.43
N HIS A 109 -15.65 -4.57 -2.98
CA HIS A 109 -15.93 -4.22 -4.37
C HIS A 109 -14.72 -3.54 -4.97
N PHE A 110 -14.66 -3.53 -6.29
CA PHE A 110 -13.65 -2.80 -7.04
C PHE A 110 -13.92 -1.30 -6.96
N ALA A 111 -12.92 -0.50 -6.60
CA ALA A 111 -13.04 0.95 -6.53
C ALA A 111 -11.92 1.68 -7.31
N TRP A 112 -12.31 2.47 -8.32
CA TRP A 112 -11.37 3.26 -9.11
C TRP A 112 -10.59 4.30 -8.29
N LEU A 113 -11.24 4.90 -7.28
CA LEU A 113 -10.56 5.82 -6.38
C LEU A 113 -9.40 5.14 -5.64
N ASP A 114 -9.59 3.88 -5.26
CA ASP A 114 -8.59 3.11 -4.53
C ASP A 114 -7.45 2.68 -5.46
N VAL A 115 -7.72 2.35 -6.73
CA VAL A 115 -6.68 2.21 -7.77
C VAL A 115 -5.84 3.49 -7.89
N GLY A 116 -6.50 4.65 -7.92
CA GLY A 116 -5.82 5.95 -8.02
C GLY A 116 -4.93 6.24 -6.81
N LEU A 117 -5.42 5.96 -5.60
CA LEU A 117 -4.66 6.11 -4.36
C LEU A 117 -3.46 5.17 -4.31
N ASN A 118 -3.64 3.91 -4.72
CA ASN A 118 -2.54 2.94 -4.87
C ASN A 118 -1.49 3.45 -5.87
N ALA A 119 -1.92 4.01 -7.00
CA ALA A 119 -1.03 4.57 -8.01
C ALA A 119 -0.24 5.79 -7.50
N VAL A 120 -0.90 6.71 -6.77
CA VAL A 120 -0.23 7.85 -6.12
C VAL A 120 0.86 7.34 -5.16
N GLY A 121 0.55 6.35 -4.31
CA GLY A 121 1.53 5.72 -3.43
C GLY A 121 2.71 5.16 -4.20
N THR A 122 2.45 4.36 -5.23
CA THR A 122 3.47 3.74 -6.08
C THR A 122 4.41 4.78 -6.71
N LEU A 123 3.87 5.89 -7.22
CA LEU A 123 4.64 6.98 -7.80
C LEU A 123 5.51 7.69 -6.75
N LEU A 124 4.97 7.95 -5.56
CA LEU A 124 5.72 8.57 -4.46
C LEU A 124 6.88 7.67 -3.99
N GLY A 125 6.61 6.38 -3.77
CA GLY A 125 7.64 5.42 -3.35
C GLY A 125 8.74 5.24 -4.40
N SER A 126 8.35 5.14 -5.67
CA SER A 126 9.31 5.05 -6.79
C SER A 126 10.14 6.34 -6.92
N GLY A 127 9.49 7.50 -6.80
CA GLY A 127 10.15 8.81 -6.84
C GLY A 127 11.16 8.99 -5.70
N ALA A 128 10.81 8.55 -4.48
CA ALA A 128 11.74 8.57 -3.34
C ALA A 128 13.02 7.77 -3.63
N VAL A 129 12.90 6.60 -4.25
CA VAL A 129 14.06 5.76 -4.61
C VAL A 129 14.98 6.46 -5.62
N LEU A 130 14.41 7.20 -6.59
CA LEU A 130 15.17 7.97 -7.58
C LEU A 130 15.88 9.18 -6.95
N LEU A 131 15.23 9.85 -6.00
CA LEU A 131 15.83 10.97 -5.26
C LEU A 131 16.96 10.53 -4.33
N LEU A 132 16.91 9.30 -3.83
CA LEU A 132 17.94 8.71 -2.98
C LEU A 132 19.20 8.23 -3.76
N GLY A 133 19.32 8.52 -5.08
CA GLY A 133 20.55 8.37 -5.88
C GLY A 133 20.72 7.04 -6.62
#